data_AF-A0A4Z1IQ83-F1
#
_entry.id   AF-A0A4Z1IQ83-F1
#
_cell.length_a   1.000
_cell.length_b   1.000
_cell.length_c   1.000
_cell.angle_alpha   90.00
_cell.angle_beta   90.00
_cell.angle_gamma   90.00
#
_symmetry.space_group_name_H-M   'P 1'
#
loop_
_entity.id
_entity.type
_entity.pdbx_description
1 polymer ?
#
loop_
_entity_poly.entity_id
_entity_poly.type
_entity_poly.pdbx_seq_one_letter_code
_entity_poly.pdbx_strand_id
1 'polypeptide(L)'
;MLTSLSGVINGEVVLPLKSLGDMTTQNLTSTQQMLRMASEIRGMLPSLDTRFTYFQAPVKEEDALGRFFPTPSEYSFDDLRAIIHSHFKQGPGQYQVSSGNYEILNGKNRKQIMSAGYCERRRFLPGSTRTMAIILDDVLKHGDEFCPMPRCGSRTSSPVIGGGRTCDECGIWFDSDSGSRRREPSNLDSSLFEAPIVDTSSGSEIPLKTSQRQLDDIDDLMAFRNIKIDGLVKLKGKYKYGCKKCDANTDLCQYGDTHFLGRTGKAFLFTDVVNISLGKPEEIKTTIGRSIIRNISCRACATEIGWRYDYSLDDAEKYTEGKYLLETCLIQPTTEVLERVKNIASCPLEQNRLQLQRQLQQYEEMQKESDRQRSSER
;
A
#
# COMPACT_ATOMS: atom_id res chain seq x y z
N MET A 1 80.87 14.40 -52.12
CA MET A 1 79.43 14.06 -52.05
C MET A 1 79.17 12.76 -51.30
N LEU A 2 79.86 11.66 -51.61
CA LEU A 2 79.63 10.35 -50.95
C LEU A 2 79.89 10.34 -49.44
N THR A 3 80.91 11.06 -48.96
CA THR A 3 81.21 11.21 -47.52
C THR A 3 80.15 12.01 -46.76
N SER A 4 79.55 13.02 -47.41
CA SER A 4 78.43 13.79 -46.86
C SER A 4 77.17 12.93 -46.80
N LEU A 5 76.93 12.10 -47.81
CA LEU A 5 75.78 11.20 -47.86
C LEU A 5 75.89 10.10 -46.79
N SER A 6 77.07 9.54 -46.56
CA SER A 6 77.28 8.54 -45.50
C SER A 6 77.14 9.14 -44.10
N GLY A 7 77.54 10.39 -43.92
CA GLY A 7 77.33 11.13 -42.67
C GLY A 7 75.84 11.35 -42.37
N VAL A 8 75.06 11.73 -43.39
CA VAL A 8 73.60 11.92 -43.28
C VAL A 8 72.89 10.59 -43.03
N ILE A 9 73.23 9.53 -43.76
CA ILE A 9 72.60 8.21 -43.57
C ILE A 9 72.91 7.66 -42.17
N ASN A 10 74.16 7.73 -41.72
CA ASN A 10 74.52 7.23 -40.40
C ASN A 10 73.96 8.10 -39.27
N GLY A 11 74.01 9.42 -39.42
CA GLY A 11 73.59 10.38 -38.39
C GLY A 11 72.08 10.56 -38.27
N GLU A 12 71.41 10.81 -39.39
CA GLU A 12 69.99 11.21 -39.41
C GLU A 12 69.03 10.03 -39.56
N VAL A 13 69.50 8.87 -40.05
CA VAL A 13 68.62 7.72 -40.29
C VAL A 13 68.98 6.55 -39.39
N VAL A 14 70.25 6.12 -39.35
CA VAL A 14 70.65 4.91 -38.61
C VAL A 14 70.60 5.10 -37.10
N LEU A 15 71.10 6.22 -36.56
CA LEU A 15 71.07 6.46 -35.11
C LEU A 15 69.65 6.60 -34.54
N PRO A 16 68.71 7.35 -35.16
CA PRO A 16 67.32 7.41 -34.68
C PRO A 16 66.60 6.07 -34.79
N LEU A 17 66.83 5.28 -35.85
CA LEU A 17 66.26 3.94 -35.97
C LEU A 17 66.78 2.99 -34.88
N LYS A 18 68.06 3.09 -34.53
CA LYS A 18 68.64 2.33 -33.43
C LYS A 18 68.03 2.76 -32.09
N SER A 19 67.93 4.05 -31.83
CA SER A 19 67.27 4.58 -30.63
C SER A 19 65.79 4.19 -30.53
N LEU A 20 65.07 4.13 -31.66
CA LEU A 20 63.69 3.66 -31.70
C LEU A 20 63.62 2.15 -31.43
N GLY A 21 64.56 1.37 -31.95
CA GLY A 21 64.74 -0.06 -31.61
C GLY A 21 64.98 -0.27 -30.11
N ASP A 22 65.84 0.54 -29.50
CA ASP A 22 66.13 0.48 -28.06
C ASP A 22 64.90 0.89 -27.22
N MET A 23 64.16 1.92 -27.65
CA MET A 23 62.94 2.35 -26.96
C MET A 23 61.79 1.33 -27.09
N THR A 24 61.64 0.69 -28.26
CA THR A 24 60.62 -0.34 -28.47
C THR A 24 60.92 -1.60 -27.69
N THR A 25 62.18 -2.02 -27.62
CA THR A 25 62.61 -3.14 -26.76
C THR A 25 62.38 -2.82 -25.29
N GLN A 26 62.72 -1.62 -24.82
CA GLN A 26 62.45 -1.20 -23.44
C GLN A 26 60.95 -1.18 -23.11
N ASN A 27 60.11 -0.66 -24.01
CA ASN A 27 58.65 -0.68 -23.84
C ASN A 27 58.10 -2.11 -23.82
N LEU A 28 58.59 -2.99 -24.70
CA LEU A 28 58.19 -4.39 -24.71
C LEU A 28 58.58 -5.09 -23.41
N THR A 29 59.81 -4.89 -22.92
CA THR A 29 60.27 -5.45 -21.65
C THR A 29 59.45 -4.93 -20.47
N SER A 30 59.18 -3.62 -20.43
CA SER A 30 58.33 -3.01 -19.38
C SER A 30 56.90 -3.57 -19.41
N THR A 31 56.35 -3.76 -20.60
CA THR A 31 55.02 -4.36 -20.79
C THR A 31 55.00 -5.82 -20.32
N GLN A 32 56.04 -6.60 -20.65
CA GLN A 32 56.18 -7.98 -20.18
C GLN A 32 56.31 -8.07 -18.66
N GLN A 33 57.03 -7.13 -18.03
CA GLN A 33 57.13 -7.04 -16.57
C GLN A 33 55.79 -6.71 -15.93
N MET A 34 55.04 -5.75 -16.47
CA MET A 34 53.68 -5.44 -15.99
C MET A 34 52.74 -6.64 -16.13
N LEU A 35 52.78 -7.35 -17.25
CA LEU A 35 51.96 -8.55 -17.47
C LEU A 35 52.33 -9.69 -16.51
N ARG A 36 53.62 -9.86 -16.19
CA ARG A 36 54.06 -10.81 -15.16
C ARG A 36 53.53 -10.44 -13.78
N MET A 37 53.69 -9.18 -13.36
CA MET A 37 53.15 -8.70 -12.10
C MET A 37 51.63 -8.88 -12.02
N ALA A 38 50.90 -8.54 -13.08
CA ALA A 38 49.45 -8.73 -13.13
C ALA A 38 49.05 -10.22 -13.02
N SER A 39 49.82 -11.13 -13.62
CA SER A 39 49.59 -12.57 -13.50
C SER A 39 49.93 -13.12 -12.11
N GLU A 40 51.00 -12.63 -11.48
CA GLU A 40 51.38 -12.98 -10.11
C GLU A 40 50.31 -12.49 -9.11
N ILE A 41 49.86 -11.25 -9.25
CA ILE A 41 48.74 -10.69 -8.47
C ILE A 41 47.48 -11.55 -8.65
N ARG A 42 47.15 -11.96 -9.89
CA ARG A 42 46.01 -12.84 -10.15
C ARG A 42 46.17 -14.22 -9.48
N GLY A 43 47.38 -14.74 -9.39
CA GLY A 43 47.68 -16.01 -8.70
C GLY A 43 47.65 -15.91 -7.18
N MET A 44 47.92 -14.72 -6.62
CA MET A 44 47.89 -14.46 -5.18
C MET A 44 46.50 -14.05 -4.67
N LEU A 45 45.65 -13.50 -5.53
CA LEU A 45 44.29 -13.15 -5.17
C LEU A 45 43.47 -14.44 -4.95
N PRO A 46 42.81 -14.62 -3.79
CA PRO A 46 41.85 -15.69 -3.64
C PRO A 46 40.78 -15.55 -4.73
N SER A 47 40.22 -16.66 -5.20
CA SER A 47 39.05 -16.62 -6.07
C SER A 47 38.01 -15.73 -5.40
N LEU A 48 37.62 -14.63 -6.05
CA LEU A 48 36.55 -13.78 -5.56
C LEU A 48 35.33 -14.69 -5.36
N ASP A 49 34.88 -14.82 -4.11
CA ASP A 49 33.67 -15.59 -3.83
C ASP A 49 32.48 -14.76 -4.29
N THR A 50 32.15 -14.91 -5.58
CA THR A 50 31.08 -14.17 -6.23
C THR A 50 29.69 -14.65 -5.81
N ARG A 51 29.60 -15.65 -4.92
CA ARG A 51 28.33 -16.22 -4.48
C ARG A 51 27.50 -15.25 -3.63
N PHE A 52 28.14 -14.26 -3.00
CA PHE A 52 27.49 -13.30 -2.09
C PHE A 52 27.58 -11.84 -2.55
N THR A 53 28.02 -11.60 -3.77
CA THR A 53 28.17 -10.26 -4.34
C THR A 53 27.01 -9.96 -5.29
N TYR A 54 26.23 -8.93 -4.96
CA TYR A 54 25.22 -8.36 -5.85
C TYR A 54 25.93 -7.61 -7.00
N PHE A 55 26.47 -8.33 -7.98
CA PHE A 55 27.18 -7.75 -9.13
C PHE A 55 26.26 -6.97 -10.09
N GLN A 56 24.95 -7.00 -9.85
CA GLN A 56 23.99 -6.23 -10.61
C GLN A 56 23.92 -4.78 -10.10
N ALA A 57 23.63 -3.85 -11.01
CA ALA A 57 23.41 -2.47 -10.63
C ALA A 57 22.24 -2.38 -9.62
N PRO A 58 22.42 -1.76 -8.45
CA PRO A 58 21.36 -1.67 -7.46
C PRO A 58 20.19 -0.83 -8.00
N VAL A 59 18.99 -1.15 -7.53
CA VAL A 59 17.81 -0.33 -7.77
C VAL A 59 17.88 0.90 -6.87
N LYS A 60 17.50 2.05 -7.42
CA LYS A 60 17.45 3.32 -6.71
C LYS A 60 16.02 3.54 -6.20
N GLU A 61 15.84 3.43 -4.90
CA GLU A 61 14.57 3.74 -4.23
C GLU A 61 14.57 5.19 -3.78
N GLU A 62 13.55 5.94 -4.16
CA GLU A 62 13.19 7.22 -3.57
C GLU A 62 12.07 6.98 -2.55
N ASP A 63 12.26 7.32 -1.28
CA ASP A 63 11.21 7.21 -0.26
C ASP A 63 10.17 8.36 -0.38
N ALA A 64 9.11 8.29 0.42
CA ALA A 64 8.08 9.31 0.42
C ALA A 64 8.54 10.70 0.89
N LEU A 65 9.67 10.77 1.62
CA LEU A 65 10.31 11.99 2.08
C LEU A 65 11.33 12.53 1.05
N GLY A 66 11.54 11.82 -0.06
CA GLY A 66 12.48 12.18 -1.12
C GLY A 66 13.93 11.73 -0.91
N ARG A 67 14.19 10.85 0.06
CA ARG A 67 15.53 10.30 0.32
C ARG A 67 15.79 9.13 -0.60
N PHE A 68 17.02 9.01 -1.07
CA PHE A 68 17.43 7.91 -1.94
C PHE A 68 18.21 6.85 -1.18
N PHE A 69 17.90 5.59 -1.42
CA PHE A 69 18.68 4.46 -0.93
C PHE A 69 18.80 3.34 -1.98
N PRO A 70 19.93 2.61 -2.03
CA PRO A 70 20.11 1.51 -2.94
C PRO A 70 19.51 0.22 -2.38
N THR A 71 18.86 -0.56 -3.23
CA THR A 71 18.43 -1.93 -2.91
C THR A 71 18.99 -2.91 -3.95
N PRO A 72 19.46 -4.10 -3.54
CA PRO A 72 19.84 -5.13 -4.50
C PRO A 72 18.69 -5.47 -5.45
N SER A 73 19.01 -5.68 -6.72
CA SER A 73 18.02 -6.05 -7.76
C SER A 73 17.40 -7.44 -7.56
N GLU A 74 18.06 -8.24 -6.73
CA GLU A 74 17.71 -9.60 -6.37
C GLU A 74 16.67 -9.65 -5.25
N TYR A 75 16.44 -8.54 -4.54
CA TYR A 75 15.47 -8.47 -3.47
C TYR A 75 14.05 -8.66 -3.98
N SER A 76 13.23 -9.27 -3.13
CA SER A 76 11.80 -9.39 -3.35
C SER A 76 11.08 -8.08 -2.99
N PHE A 77 9.80 -8.02 -3.35
CA PHE A 77 8.95 -6.92 -2.91
C PHE A 77 8.82 -6.86 -1.38
N ASP A 78 8.83 -8.02 -0.73
CA ASP A 78 8.70 -8.13 0.73
C ASP A 78 9.98 -7.66 1.45
N ASP A 79 11.16 -7.93 0.88
CA ASP A 79 12.43 -7.40 1.41
C ASP A 79 12.43 -5.86 1.37
N LEU A 80 12.02 -5.28 0.24
CA LEU A 80 11.88 -3.83 0.10
C LEU A 80 10.85 -3.27 1.11
N ARG A 81 9.74 -3.97 1.28
CA ARG A 81 8.71 -3.60 2.25
C ARG A 81 9.26 -3.61 3.69
N ALA A 82 10.02 -4.63 4.07
CA ALA A 82 10.64 -4.70 5.39
C ALA A 82 11.59 -3.51 5.64
N ILE A 83 12.39 -3.13 4.63
CA ILE A 83 13.26 -1.95 4.69
C ILE A 83 12.45 -0.68 4.89
N ILE A 84 11.38 -0.49 4.11
CA ILE A 84 10.47 0.67 4.23
C ILE A 84 9.85 0.72 5.63
N HIS A 85 9.32 -0.39 6.14
CA HIS A 85 8.78 -0.46 7.50
C HIS A 85 9.81 -0.12 8.58
N SER A 86 11.08 -0.49 8.38
CA SER A 86 12.17 -0.12 9.27
C SER A 86 12.48 1.38 9.21
N HIS A 87 12.56 1.96 8.01
CA HIS A 87 12.83 3.39 7.79
C HIS A 87 11.75 4.30 8.38
N PHE A 88 10.48 3.88 8.30
CA PHE A 88 9.33 4.61 8.84
C PHE A 88 8.87 4.06 10.20
N LYS A 89 9.75 3.36 10.94
CA LYS A 89 9.40 2.85 12.28
C LYS A 89 9.05 3.98 13.25
N GLN A 90 9.64 5.16 13.07
CA GLN A 90 9.41 6.38 13.83
C GLN A 90 9.46 7.60 12.90
N GLY A 91 8.79 8.69 13.27
CA GLY A 91 8.78 9.94 12.50
C GLY A 91 7.64 10.04 11.48
N PRO A 92 7.68 11.04 10.58
CA PRO A 92 6.59 11.32 9.66
C PRO A 92 6.36 10.16 8.70
N GLY A 93 5.11 9.70 8.59
CA GLY A 93 4.74 8.55 7.76
C GLY A 93 4.66 7.22 8.50
N GLN A 94 5.00 7.16 9.79
CA GLN A 94 4.93 5.93 10.59
C GLN A 94 3.54 5.28 10.52
N TYR A 95 2.49 6.08 10.75
CA TYR A 95 1.12 5.59 10.72
C TYR A 95 0.77 5.06 9.33
N GLN A 96 0.99 5.85 8.29
CA GLN A 96 0.66 5.53 6.91
C GLN A 96 1.37 4.26 6.44
N VAL A 97 2.66 4.10 6.76
CA VAL A 97 3.41 2.88 6.42
C VAL A 97 2.90 1.68 7.22
N SER A 98 2.67 1.82 8.53
CA SER A 98 2.18 0.74 9.38
C SER A 98 0.79 0.22 8.96
N SER A 99 -0.08 1.11 8.46
CA SER A 99 -1.41 0.78 7.95
C SER A 99 -1.41 0.37 6.47
N GLY A 100 -0.27 0.41 5.78
CA GLY A 100 -0.17 0.04 4.36
C GLY A 100 -0.70 1.11 3.38
N ASN A 101 -0.81 2.36 3.83
CA ASN A 101 -1.26 3.51 3.04
C ASN A 101 -0.10 4.16 2.27
N TYR A 102 0.60 3.36 1.47
CA TYR A 102 1.66 3.83 0.57
C TYR A 102 1.69 2.96 -0.69
N GLU A 103 2.23 3.51 -1.78
CA GLU A 103 2.47 2.78 -3.02
C GLU A 103 3.89 2.96 -3.49
N ILE A 104 4.39 1.96 -4.22
CA ILE A 104 5.68 2.01 -4.91
C ILE A 104 5.40 2.17 -6.40
N LEU A 105 5.94 3.24 -6.98
CA LEU A 105 5.71 3.67 -8.35
C LEU A 105 6.97 3.48 -9.18
N ASN A 106 6.80 3.27 -10.48
CA ASN A 106 7.94 3.24 -11.41
C ASN A 106 8.55 4.64 -11.54
N GLY A 107 9.86 4.77 -11.36
CA GLY A 107 10.54 6.07 -11.39
C GLY A 107 10.49 6.77 -12.76
N LYS A 108 10.26 6.04 -13.86
CA LYS A 108 10.06 6.63 -15.21
C LYS A 108 8.60 6.96 -15.52
N ASN A 109 7.67 6.15 -15.00
CA ASN A 109 6.23 6.32 -15.22
C ASN A 109 5.52 6.19 -13.87
N ARG A 110 5.38 7.31 -13.17
CA ARG A 110 4.80 7.37 -11.82
C ARG A 110 3.31 7.01 -11.78
N LYS A 111 2.61 6.87 -12.92
CA LYS A 111 1.26 6.26 -12.96
C LYS A 111 1.27 4.74 -12.79
N GLN A 112 2.39 4.08 -13.07
CA GLN A 112 2.50 2.64 -12.97
C GLN A 112 2.82 2.21 -11.54
N ILE A 113 1.84 1.60 -10.88
CA ILE A 113 2.01 0.99 -9.56
C ILE A 113 2.77 -0.34 -9.71
N MET A 114 3.83 -0.48 -8.93
CA MET A 114 4.63 -1.70 -8.83
C MET A 114 4.11 -2.54 -7.67
N SER A 115 3.06 -3.32 -7.91
CA SER A 115 2.50 -4.24 -6.91
C SER A 115 3.41 -5.45 -6.66
N ALA A 116 3.20 -6.17 -5.56
CA ALA A 116 3.89 -7.43 -5.24
C ALA A 116 3.83 -8.41 -6.44
N GLY A 117 2.63 -8.68 -6.96
CA GLY A 117 2.45 -9.56 -8.13
C GLY A 117 2.99 -9.02 -9.46
N TYR A 118 3.35 -7.73 -9.56
CA TYR A 118 4.13 -7.20 -10.68
C TYR A 118 5.61 -7.54 -10.50
N CYS A 119 6.13 -7.35 -9.29
CA CYS A 119 7.53 -7.52 -8.95
C CYS A 119 7.94 -9.00 -8.90
N GLU A 120 7.06 -9.90 -8.45
CA GLU A 120 7.31 -11.35 -8.48
C GLU A 120 7.53 -11.88 -9.90
N ARG A 121 6.77 -11.37 -10.88
CA ARG A 121 6.85 -11.83 -12.28
C ARG A 121 8.04 -11.27 -13.05
N ARG A 122 8.51 -10.07 -12.70
CA ARG A 122 9.55 -9.36 -13.48
C ARG A 122 10.86 -9.14 -12.73
N ARG A 123 10.90 -9.44 -11.42
CA ARG A 123 11.97 -9.06 -10.48
C ARG A 123 12.28 -7.56 -10.56
N PHE A 124 13.20 -7.08 -9.75
CA PHE A 124 13.65 -5.71 -9.85
C PHE A 124 14.66 -5.57 -10.98
N LEU A 125 14.43 -4.62 -11.89
CA LEU A 125 15.35 -4.39 -13.00
C LEU A 125 16.62 -3.71 -12.48
N PRO A 126 17.82 -4.25 -12.72
CA PRO A 126 19.07 -3.64 -12.28
C PRO A 126 19.21 -2.19 -12.76
N GLY A 127 19.61 -1.30 -11.84
CA GLY A 127 19.79 0.14 -12.13
C GLY A 127 18.51 0.93 -12.35
N SER A 128 17.33 0.31 -12.22
CA SER A 128 16.05 1.01 -12.32
C SER A 128 15.84 1.99 -11.16
N THR A 129 14.85 2.87 -11.31
CA THR A 129 14.42 3.80 -10.27
C THR A 129 12.99 3.52 -9.88
N ARG A 130 12.69 3.68 -8.60
CA ARG A 130 11.36 3.55 -8.02
C ARG A 130 11.12 4.68 -7.06
N THR A 131 9.87 5.11 -6.96
CA THR A 131 9.47 6.20 -6.08
C THR A 131 8.32 5.73 -5.21
N MET A 132 8.50 5.78 -3.90
CA MET A 132 7.44 5.57 -2.94
C MET A 132 6.61 6.85 -2.79
N ALA A 133 5.29 6.70 -2.76
CA ALA A 133 4.36 7.79 -2.46
C ALA A 133 3.44 7.39 -1.30
N ILE A 134 3.23 8.32 -0.36
CA ILE A 134 2.27 8.11 0.73
C ILE A 134 0.87 8.42 0.21
N ILE A 135 -0.06 7.55 0.55
CA ILE A 135 -1.45 7.74 0.18
C ILE A 135 -2.11 8.59 1.26
N LEU A 136 -2.67 9.72 0.84
CA LEU A 136 -3.48 10.59 1.69
C LEU A 136 -4.93 10.59 1.23
N ASP A 137 -5.79 10.95 2.16
CA ASP A 137 -7.24 10.96 1.98
C ASP A 137 -7.71 12.22 1.27
N ASP A 138 -8.85 12.12 0.60
CA ASP A 138 -9.50 13.17 -0.20
C ASP A 138 -9.80 14.48 0.59
N VAL A 139 -9.59 14.51 1.91
CA VAL A 139 -9.70 15.72 2.75
C VAL A 139 -8.77 16.83 2.25
N LEU A 140 -7.67 16.48 1.55
CA LEU A 140 -6.73 17.45 0.97
C LEU A 140 -7.04 17.84 -0.49
N LYS A 141 -8.10 17.29 -1.10
CA LYS A 141 -8.41 17.55 -2.51
C LYS A 141 -9.08 18.93 -2.69
N HIS A 142 -8.28 19.93 -3.04
CA HIS A 142 -8.72 21.29 -3.33
C HIS A 142 -8.93 21.55 -4.84
N GLY A 143 -8.87 20.50 -5.67
CA GLY A 143 -8.90 20.54 -7.14
C GLY A 143 -7.60 20.02 -7.76
N ASP A 144 -7.63 19.58 -9.02
CA ASP A 144 -6.51 18.84 -9.64
C ASP A 144 -5.23 19.67 -9.84
N GLU A 145 -5.33 21.00 -9.83
CA GLU A 145 -4.20 21.91 -10.04
C GLU A 145 -3.65 22.53 -8.75
N PHE A 146 -4.39 22.39 -7.64
CA PHE A 146 -4.04 22.96 -6.36
C PHE A 146 -3.04 22.09 -5.62
N CYS A 147 -2.06 22.73 -4.99
CA CYS A 147 -1.11 22.04 -4.15
C CYS A 147 -1.83 21.46 -2.90
N PRO A 148 -1.69 20.16 -2.60
CA PRO A 148 -2.39 19.54 -1.47
C PRO A 148 -1.81 19.90 -0.11
N MET A 149 -0.64 20.53 -0.05
CA MET A 149 0.01 20.89 1.21
C MET A 149 -0.72 22.06 1.89
N PRO A 150 -1.22 21.88 3.13
CA PRO A 150 -2.06 22.87 3.83
C PRO A 150 -1.42 24.26 3.95
N ARG A 151 -0.08 24.32 4.08
CA ARG A 151 0.66 25.59 4.25
C ARG A 151 1.30 26.13 2.98
N CYS A 152 1.26 25.39 1.87
CA CYS A 152 1.77 25.91 0.59
C CYS A 152 0.74 26.81 -0.08
N GLY A 153 -0.51 26.35 -0.21
CA GLY A 153 -1.59 27.14 -0.82
C GLY A 153 -1.41 27.48 -2.31
N SER A 154 -0.35 26.98 -2.96
CA SER A 154 -0.09 27.22 -4.37
C SER A 154 -1.25 26.73 -5.25
N ARG A 155 -1.57 27.53 -6.25
CA ARG A 155 -2.57 27.24 -7.27
C ARG A 155 -1.94 26.86 -8.61
N THR A 156 -0.61 26.79 -8.66
CA THR A 156 0.14 26.49 -9.86
C THR A 156 0.94 25.21 -9.65
N SER A 157 0.79 24.30 -10.60
CA SER A 157 1.52 23.05 -10.63
C SER A 157 1.79 22.66 -12.05
N SER A 158 2.95 22.06 -12.29
CA SER A 158 3.38 21.61 -13.60
C SER A 158 3.17 20.11 -13.76
N PRO A 159 2.62 19.62 -14.89
CA PRO A 159 2.54 18.20 -15.16
C PRO A 159 3.93 17.58 -15.34
N VAL A 160 4.12 16.37 -14.82
CA VAL A 160 5.41 15.65 -14.94
C VAL A 160 5.33 14.59 -16.03
N ILE A 161 6.41 14.44 -16.80
CA ILE A 161 6.56 13.35 -17.76
C ILE A 161 6.49 12.01 -16.99
N GLY A 162 5.51 11.17 -17.31
CA GLY A 162 5.25 9.93 -16.57
C GLY A 162 4.13 10.04 -15.52
N GLY A 163 3.46 11.18 -15.40
CA GLY A 163 2.23 11.35 -14.62
C GLY A 163 2.38 12.08 -13.29
N GLY A 164 1.23 12.48 -12.74
CA GLY A 164 1.14 13.40 -11.62
C GLY A 164 1.55 14.83 -11.99
N ARG A 165 1.64 15.66 -10.97
CA ARG A 165 2.02 17.08 -11.05
C ARG A 165 3.04 17.39 -9.98
N THR A 166 3.83 18.42 -10.19
CA THR A 166 4.71 18.98 -9.17
C THR A 166 4.27 20.41 -8.89
N CYS A 167 4.11 20.75 -7.62
CA CYS A 167 3.84 22.13 -7.22
C CYS A 167 5.04 23.00 -7.58
N ASP A 168 4.79 24.14 -8.24
CA ASP A 168 5.87 25.02 -8.70
C ASP A 168 6.54 25.78 -7.53
N GLU A 169 5.87 25.88 -6.38
CA GLU A 169 6.39 26.59 -5.20
C GLU A 169 7.12 25.67 -4.22
N CYS A 170 6.47 24.63 -3.72
CA CYS A 170 7.07 23.74 -2.71
C CYS A 170 7.76 22.50 -3.32
N GLY A 171 7.66 22.29 -4.63
CA GLY A 171 8.30 21.17 -5.31
C GLY A 171 7.74 19.79 -4.97
N ILE A 172 6.61 19.72 -4.24
CA ILE A 172 5.97 18.45 -3.92
C ILE A 172 5.41 17.81 -5.19
N TRP A 173 5.65 16.51 -5.38
CA TRP A 173 4.95 15.72 -6.37
C TRP A 173 3.64 15.18 -5.79
N PHE A 174 2.55 15.35 -6.53
CA PHE A 174 1.24 14.80 -6.18
C PHE A 174 0.50 14.24 -7.39
N ASP A 175 -0.32 13.22 -7.15
CA ASP A 175 -1.24 12.67 -8.15
C ASP A 175 -2.65 12.61 -7.56
N SER A 176 -3.56 13.38 -8.15
CA SER A 176 -4.94 13.60 -7.66
C SER A 176 -5.97 12.58 -8.19
N ASP A 177 -5.47 11.45 -8.71
CA ASP A 177 -6.14 10.31 -9.33
C ASP A 177 -7.62 10.57 -9.68
N SER A 178 -7.87 11.10 -10.88
CA SER A 178 -9.22 11.27 -11.45
C SER A 178 -9.82 9.94 -11.93
N GLY A 179 -9.06 8.84 -11.88
CA GLY A 179 -9.49 7.50 -12.25
C GLY A 179 -9.71 6.63 -11.02
N SER A 180 -10.98 6.40 -10.65
CA SER A 180 -11.41 5.37 -9.69
C SER A 180 -10.54 4.11 -9.83
N ARG A 181 -9.65 3.88 -8.85
CA ARG A 181 -8.88 2.63 -8.80
C ARG A 181 -9.88 1.50 -8.67
N ARG A 182 -9.99 0.71 -9.74
CA ARG A 182 -10.49 -0.66 -9.66
C ARG A 182 -9.40 -1.48 -8.97
N ARG A 183 -9.38 -1.46 -7.63
CA ARG A 183 -8.62 -2.45 -6.87
C ARG A 183 -9.36 -3.77 -7.06
N GLU A 184 -8.80 -4.70 -7.84
CA GLU A 184 -9.17 -6.09 -7.65
C GLU A 184 -8.56 -6.55 -6.33
N PRO A 185 -9.34 -7.20 -5.45
CA PRO A 185 -8.88 -7.62 -4.14
C PRO A 185 -7.68 -8.56 -4.31
N SER A 186 -6.56 -8.17 -3.70
CA SER A 186 -5.35 -8.98 -3.67
C SER A 186 -5.56 -10.13 -2.69
N ASN A 187 -5.61 -11.35 -3.21
CA ASN A 187 -5.20 -12.54 -2.46
C ASN A 187 -3.79 -12.26 -1.92
N LEU A 188 -3.65 -12.00 -0.63
CA LEU A 188 -2.35 -11.96 0.03
C LEU A 188 -2.38 -12.96 1.19
N ASP A 189 -1.73 -14.09 0.92
CA ASP A 189 -1.35 -15.13 1.85
C ASP A 189 -0.65 -14.52 3.07
N SER A 190 -1.16 -14.85 4.25
CA SER A 190 -0.73 -14.28 5.53
C SER A 190 0.28 -15.18 6.23
N SER A 191 0.86 -16.20 5.61
CA SER A 191 2.00 -16.89 6.23
C SER A 191 3.29 -16.10 5.97
N LEU A 192 3.80 -15.33 6.95
CA LEU A 192 5.22 -14.91 7.13
C LEU A 192 5.35 -13.64 8.00
N PHE A 193 4.87 -13.66 9.25
CA PHE A 193 5.38 -12.74 10.29
C PHE A 193 5.32 -13.42 11.67
N GLU A 194 6.26 -14.33 11.93
CA GLU A 194 6.69 -14.56 13.31
C GLU A 194 7.67 -13.45 13.69
N ALA A 195 7.26 -12.54 14.57
CA ALA A 195 8.19 -11.73 15.35
C ALA A 195 8.12 -12.19 16.81
N PRO A 196 9.24 -12.26 17.54
CA PRO A 196 9.31 -12.94 18.82
C PRO A 196 8.53 -12.19 19.89
N ILE A 197 7.80 -12.96 20.70
CA ILE A 197 7.14 -12.53 21.93
C ILE A 197 8.21 -11.94 22.86
N VAL A 198 8.13 -10.63 23.11
CA VAL A 198 8.83 -10.00 24.23
C VAL A 198 7.78 -9.77 25.32
N ASP A 199 7.81 -10.64 26.32
CA ASP A 199 7.12 -10.44 27.59
C ASP A 199 7.60 -9.13 28.21
N THR A 200 6.69 -8.19 28.40
CA THR A 200 6.84 -7.15 29.42
C THR A 200 5.50 -6.93 30.10
N SER A 201 5.35 -7.63 31.23
CA SER A 201 4.41 -7.29 32.27
C SER A 201 4.72 -5.89 32.82
N SER A 202 3.87 -4.91 32.53
CA SER A 202 3.59 -3.82 33.46
C SER A 202 2.36 -3.04 32.98
N GLY A 203 1.31 -3.06 33.81
CA GLY A 203 0.12 -2.27 33.59
C GLY A 203 0.46 -0.78 33.63
N SER A 204 -0.05 -0.07 32.63
CA SER A 204 -0.35 1.36 32.76
C SER A 204 -1.48 1.69 31.79
N GLU A 205 -2.59 2.13 32.36
CA GLU A 205 -3.71 2.74 31.64
C GLU A 205 -3.18 3.97 30.90
N ILE A 206 -3.41 4.07 29.58
CA ILE A 206 -3.06 5.27 28.81
C ILE A 206 -4.36 5.96 28.32
N PRO A 207 -4.58 7.25 28.66
CA PRO A 207 -5.83 7.96 28.36
C PRO A 207 -6.03 8.26 26.87
N LEU A 208 -7.31 8.27 26.45
CA LEU A 208 -7.79 8.89 25.21
C LEU A 208 -7.23 10.33 25.08
N LYS A 209 -6.31 10.55 24.13
CA LYS A 209 -5.88 11.89 23.69
C LYS A 209 -6.29 12.10 22.23
N THR A 210 -7.51 12.62 22.04
CA THR A 210 -8.09 12.89 20.72
C THR A 210 -7.77 14.31 20.21
N SER A 211 -7.29 15.23 21.05
CA SER A 211 -7.07 16.64 20.66
C SER A 211 -5.63 17.00 20.29
N GLN A 212 -4.62 16.19 20.64
CA GLN A 212 -3.21 16.49 20.36
C GLN A 212 -2.77 15.99 18.97
N ARG A 213 -3.41 14.94 18.43
CA ARG A 213 -3.05 14.33 17.13
C ARG A 213 -3.20 15.26 15.93
N GLN A 214 -4.19 16.17 15.94
CA GLN A 214 -4.47 17.01 14.76
C GLN A 214 -3.38 18.04 14.43
N LEU A 215 -2.56 18.46 15.41
CA LEU A 215 -1.51 19.46 15.17
C LEU A 215 -0.21 18.78 14.70
N ASP A 216 0.13 17.63 15.28
CA ASP A 216 1.29 16.81 14.88
C ASP A 216 1.10 16.26 13.44
N ASP A 217 -0.14 15.93 13.06
CA ASP A 217 -0.48 15.46 11.71
C ASP A 217 -0.16 16.49 10.61
N ILE A 218 -0.27 17.81 10.87
CA ILE A 218 -0.03 18.84 9.83
C ILE A 218 1.46 19.00 9.52
N ASP A 219 2.31 19.01 10.55
CA ASP A 219 3.75 19.13 10.34
C ASP A 219 4.33 17.86 9.70
N ASP A 220 3.79 16.69 10.05
CA ASP A 220 4.14 15.42 9.40
C ASP A 220 3.73 15.39 7.92
N LEU A 221 2.57 15.96 7.57
CA LEU A 221 2.14 16.09 6.19
C LEU A 221 3.12 16.91 5.35
N MET A 222 3.66 18.00 5.91
CA MET A 222 4.61 18.88 5.24
C MET A 222 5.98 18.23 4.98
N ALA A 223 6.28 17.09 5.62
CA ALA A 223 7.55 16.38 5.42
C ALA A 223 7.57 15.52 4.14
N PHE A 224 6.40 15.21 3.57
CA PHE A 224 6.33 14.34 2.38
C PHE A 224 6.68 15.10 1.10
N ARG A 225 7.47 14.44 0.25
CA ARG A 225 7.83 14.93 -1.08
C ARG A 225 7.01 14.27 -2.19
N ASN A 226 6.54 13.05 -1.95
CA ASN A 226 5.77 12.26 -2.90
C ASN A 226 4.45 11.83 -2.25
N ILE A 227 3.34 12.43 -2.69
CA ILE A 227 1.99 12.15 -2.18
C ILE A 227 1.12 11.61 -3.30
N LYS A 228 0.24 10.66 -2.97
CA LYS A 228 -0.87 10.27 -3.83
C LYS A 228 -2.17 10.56 -3.11
N ILE A 229 -3.02 11.37 -3.72
CA ILE A 229 -4.35 11.66 -3.18
C ILE A 229 -5.27 10.61 -3.79
N ASP A 230 -5.58 9.61 -2.99
CA ASP A 230 -6.46 8.53 -3.43
C ASP A 230 -7.89 8.93 -3.13
N GLY A 231 -8.69 9.03 -4.19
CA GLY A 231 -10.12 9.13 -4.05
C GLY A 231 -10.66 7.88 -3.38
N LEU A 232 -11.77 8.02 -2.64
CA LEU A 232 -12.44 6.86 -2.05
C LEU A 232 -12.74 5.80 -3.13
N VAL A 233 -12.32 4.56 -2.86
CA VAL A 233 -12.54 3.44 -3.77
C VAL A 233 -14.04 3.18 -3.88
N LYS A 234 -14.55 3.13 -5.13
CA LYS A 234 -15.95 2.76 -5.40
C LYS A 234 -16.03 1.29 -5.78
N LEU A 235 -16.78 0.50 -5.02
CA LEU A 235 -17.09 -0.88 -5.30
C LEU A 235 -18.13 -0.98 -6.43
N LYS A 236 -17.98 -1.98 -7.30
CA LYS A 236 -19.00 -2.33 -8.29
C LYS A 236 -19.99 -3.31 -7.69
N GLY A 237 -21.25 -2.94 -7.56
CA GLY A 237 -22.27 -3.84 -7.00
C GLY A 237 -23.54 -3.09 -6.63
N LYS A 238 -24.64 -3.83 -6.42
CA LYS A 238 -25.95 -3.25 -6.09
C LYS A 238 -26.17 -3.06 -4.58
N TYR A 239 -25.43 -3.77 -3.74
CA TYR A 239 -25.59 -3.77 -2.29
C TYR A 239 -24.27 -3.36 -1.64
N LYS A 240 -24.24 -2.16 -1.08
CA LYS A 240 -23.03 -1.59 -0.52
C LYS A 240 -23.33 -0.93 0.81
N TYR A 241 -22.41 -1.05 1.74
CA TYR A 241 -22.46 -0.38 3.04
C TYR A 241 -21.50 0.80 3.06
N GLY A 242 -21.82 1.85 3.81
CA GLY A 242 -21.00 3.02 4.09
C GLY A 242 -20.88 3.26 5.60
N CYS A 243 -19.96 4.14 6.00
CA CYS A 243 -19.79 4.48 7.41
C CYS A 243 -20.95 5.36 7.88
N LYS A 244 -21.59 4.98 8.98
CA LYS A 244 -22.77 5.70 9.50
C LYS A 244 -22.47 7.11 9.99
N LYS A 245 -21.24 7.38 10.45
CA LYS A 245 -20.88 8.67 11.06
C LYS A 245 -20.67 9.78 10.04
N CYS A 246 -19.90 9.51 8.99
CA CYS A 246 -19.54 10.54 8.00
C CYS A 246 -20.36 10.46 6.73
N ASP A 247 -21.23 9.44 6.60
CA ASP A 247 -22.06 9.16 5.43
C ASP A 247 -21.29 9.25 4.10
N ALA A 248 -19.97 9.07 4.18
CA ALA A 248 -19.14 9.21 3.02
C ALA A 248 -19.62 8.12 2.08
N ASN A 249 -19.79 8.48 0.81
CA ASN A 249 -20.05 7.60 -0.33
C ASN A 249 -18.87 6.61 -0.57
N THR A 250 -18.16 6.25 0.50
CA THR A 250 -17.28 5.12 0.66
C THR A 250 -18.12 3.88 0.63
N ASP A 251 -18.07 3.20 -0.50
CA ASP A 251 -18.39 1.79 -0.50
C ASP A 251 -17.40 1.13 0.48
N LEU A 252 -17.87 0.59 1.60
CA LEU A 252 -17.06 -0.15 2.56
C LEU A 252 -16.97 -1.60 2.11
N CYS A 253 -18.09 -2.24 1.82
CA CYS A 253 -18.14 -3.66 1.50
C CYS A 253 -19.40 -4.05 0.73
N GLN A 254 -19.41 -5.27 0.18
CA GLN A 254 -20.56 -5.94 -0.42
C GLN A 254 -21.03 -7.08 0.49
N TYR A 255 -22.34 -7.39 0.48
CA TYR A 255 -23.05 -8.41 1.28
C TYR A 255 -22.18 -9.38 2.11
N GLY A 256 -22.42 -9.42 3.42
CA GLY A 256 -21.70 -10.27 4.38
C GLY A 256 -22.62 -11.21 5.14
N ASP A 257 -22.04 -12.22 5.78
CA ASP A 257 -22.79 -13.24 6.53
C ASP A 257 -23.35 -12.67 7.84
N THR A 258 -24.61 -12.99 8.12
CA THR A 258 -25.42 -12.33 9.15
C THR A 258 -25.55 -13.14 10.44
N HIS A 259 -24.45 -13.51 11.09
CA HIS A 259 -24.50 -14.30 12.34
C HIS A 259 -23.41 -13.97 13.37
N PHE A 260 -22.73 -12.82 13.23
CA PHE A 260 -21.59 -12.48 14.09
C PHE A 260 -21.98 -11.46 15.17
N LEU A 261 -21.27 -11.53 16.30
CA LEU A 261 -21.37 -10.58 17.40
C LEU A 261 -20.09 -9.76 17.48
N GLY A 262 -20.25 -8.45 17.34
CA GLY A 262 -19.25 -7.42 17.59
C GLY A 262 -19.20 -6.99 19.06
N ARG A 263 -18.36 -6.00 19.37
CA ARG A 263 -18.27 -5.35 20.69
C ARG A 263 -19.56 -4.60 21.02
N THR A 264 -20.20 -3.99 20.03
CA THR A 264 -21.44 -3.21 20.22
C THR A 264 -22.73 -3.93 19.87
N GLY A 265 -22.67 -5.23 19.54
CA GLY A 265 -23.87 -6.04 19.21
C GLY A 265 -23.73 -6.79 17.90
N LYS A 266 -24.71 -6.72 17.01
CA LYS A 266 -24.69 -7.52 15.76
C LYS A 266 -23.63 -7.00 14.78
N ALA A 267 -22.96 -7.92 14.10
CA ALA A 267 -21.95 -7.63 13.09
C ALA A 267 -22.11 -8.52 11.86
N PHE A 268 -21.51 -8.07 10.76
CA PHE A 268 -21.42 -8.80 9.50
C PHE A 268 -19.96 -9.14 9.21
N LEU A 269 -19.73 -10.35 8.71
CA LEU A 269 -18.43 -10.81 8.25
C LEU A 269 -18.33 -10.66 6.73
N PHE A 270 -17.29 -9.98 6.28
CA PHE A 270 -17.04 -9.64 4.89
C PHE A 270 -15.72 -10.24 4.42
N THR A 271 -15.69 -10.67 3.17
CA THR A 271 -14.44 -11.12 2.53
C THR A 271 -13.55 -9.92 2.19
N ASP A 272 -14.15 -8.84 1.69
CA ASP A 272 -13.43 -7.66 1.24
C ASP A 272 -14.07 -6.37 1.77
N VAL A 273 -13.21 -5.47 2.25
CA VAL A 273 -13.57 -4.13 2.71
C VAL A 273 -12.59 -3.10 2.14
N VAL A 274 -13.10 -1.97 1.66
CA VAL A 274 -12.30 -0.85 1.14
C VAL A 274 -12.57 0.42 1.93
N ASN A 275 -11.75 1.47 1.72
CA ASN A 275 -11.84 2.75 2.45
C ASN A 275 -11.70 2.62 3.98
N ILE A 276 -10.82 1.73 4.41
CA ILE A 276 -10.52 1.48 5.82
C ILE A 276 -9.02 1.62 6.13
N SER A 277 -8.71 1.92 7.39
CA SER A 277 -7.35 1.85 7.94
C SER A 277 -7.28 0.74 8.99
N LEU A 278 -6.22 -0.08 8.92
CA LEU A 278 -5.94 -1.13 9.89
C LEU A 278 -5.05 -0.60 11.01
N GLY A 279 -5.44 -0.92 12.23
CA GLY A 279 -4.66 -0.69 13.44
C GLY A 279 -3.53 -1.70 13.64
N LYS A 280 -2.99 -1.73 14.86
CA LYS A 280 -1.96 -2.70 15.25
C LYS A 280 -2.58 -4.08 15.48
N PRO A 281 -1.80 -5.17 15.30
CA PRO A 281 -2.22 -6.50 15.73
C PRO A 281 -2.48 -6.54 17.23
N GLU A 282 -3.61 -7.11 17.62
CA GLU A 282 -4.06 -7.30 19.00
C GLU A 282 -4.59 -8.72 19.17
N GLU A 283 -4.17 -9.42 20.22
CA GLU A 283 -4.74 -10.72 20.57
C GLU A 283 -6.08 -10.51 21.31
N ILE A 284 -7.14 -11.15 20.83
CA ILE A 284 -8.43 -11.19 21.50
C ILE A 284 -8.82 -12.61 21.86
N LYS A 285 -9.61 -12.72 22.93
CA LYS A 285 -10.31 -13.95 23.29
C LYS A 285 -11.71 -13.88 22.69
N THR A 286 -11.99 -14.77 21.75
CA THR A 286 -13.35 -15.00 21.24
C THR A 286 -14.05 -16.01 22.15
N THR A 287 -15.35 -16.24 21.92
CA THR A 287 -16.12 -17.24 22.66
C THR A 287 -15.62 -18.67 22.41
N ILE A 288 -14.98 -18.91 21.26
CA ILE A 288 -14.57 -20.23 20.79
C ILE A 288 -13.05 -20.41 20.95
N GLY A 289 -12.28 -19.33 21.03
CA GLY A 289 -10.83 -19.42 20.92
C GLY A 289 -10.04 -18.13 21.16
N ARG A 290 -8.80 -18.11 20.65
CA ARG A 290 -7.96 -16.90 20.60
C ARG A 290 -7.64 -16.55 19.15
N SER A 291 -7.72 -15.26 18.85
CA SER A 291 -7.43 -14.76 17.51
C SER A 291 -6.60 -13.49 17.58
N ILE A 292 -5.72 -13.30 16.60
CA ILE A 292 -5.01 -12.04 16.37
C ILE A 292 -5.86 -11.22 15.39
N ILE A 293 -6.23 -10.01 15.81
CA ILE A 293 -7.05 -9.10 15.00
C ILE A 293 -6.36 -7.76 14.80
N ARG A 294 -6.85 -6.97 13.85
CA ARG A 294 -6.54 -5.53 13.73
C ARG A 294 -7.82 -4.72 13.71
N ASN A 295 -7.93 -3.74 14.61
CA ASN A 295 -9.05 -2.82 14.60
C ASN A 295 -9.13 -2.07 13.25
N ILE A 296 -10.33 -1.88 12.75
CA ILE A 296 -10.65 -1.23 11.48
C ILE A 296 -11.26 0.13 11.79
N SER A 297 -10.69 1.18 11.24
CA SER A 297 -11.27 2.53 11.27
C SER A 297 -11.67 3.00 9.88
N CYS A 298 -12.77 3.75 9.80
CA CYS A 298 -13.20 4.42 8.57
C CYS A 298 -12.12 5.42 8.16
N ARG A 299 -11.64 5.32 6.92
CA ARG A 299 -10.60 6.19 6.38
C ARG A 299 -11.03 7.68 6.40
N ALA A 300 -12.29 7.97 6.08
CA ALA A 300 -12.78 9.36 6.01
C ALA A 300 -12.94 10.07 7.37
N CYS A 301 -13.25 9.35 8.46
CA CYS A 301 -13.58 9.99 9.75
C CYS A 301 -12.89 9.36 10.97
N ALA A 302 -11.92 8.48 10.73
CA ALA A 302 -11.13 7.75 11.72
C ALA A 302 -11.94 7.00 12.79
N THR A 303 -13.24 6.78 12.56
CA THR A 303 -14.11 6.12 13.54
C THR A 303 -13.91 4.62 13.43
N GLU A 304 -13.65 3.95 14.55
CA GLU A 304 -13.57 2.49 14.59
C GLU A 304 -14.93 1.91 14.17
N ILE A 305 -14.92 0.95 13.25
CA ILE A 305 -16.14 0.35 12.67
C ILE A 305 -16.13 -1.19 12.77
N GLY A 306 -15.05 -1.80 13.24
CA GLY A 306 -14.90 -3.24 13.32
C GLY A 306 -13.45 -3.71 13.45
N TRP A 307 -13.16 -4.94 13.02
CA TRP A 307 -11.80 -5.51 12.99
C TRP A 307 -11.61 -6.54 11.87
N ARG A 308 -10.36 -6.79 11.48
CA ARG A 308 -9.96 -7.88 10.59
C ARG A 308 -9.34 -9.01 11.42
N TYR A 309 -9.64 -10.26 11.09
CA TYR A 309 -8.93 -11.41 11.63
C TYR A 309 -7.65 -11.65 10.83
N ASP A 310 -6.49 -11.53 11.48
CA ASP A 310 -5.21 -11.88 10.86
C ASP A 310 -4.98 -13.39 10.99
N TYR A 311 -5.10 -13.94 12.21
CA TYR A 311 -4.91 -15.36 12.50
C TYR A 311 -5.87 -15.87 13.56
N SER A 312 -6.28 -17.12 13.45
CA SER A 312 -7.07 -17.87 14.43
C SER A 312 -6.22 -19.02 14.95
N LEU A 313 -6.00 -19.07 16.27
CA LEU A 313 -5.22 -20.15 16.88
C LEU A 313 -6.00 -21.48 16.91
N ASP A 314 -7.32 -21.40 16.83
CA ASP A 314 -8.22 -22.54 16.86
C ASP A 314 -8.70 -22.89 15.45
N ASP A 315 -8.55 -24.17 15.06
CA ASP A 315 -8.92 -24.65 13.72
C ASP A 315 -10.39 -24.40 13.36
N ALA A 316 -11.27 -24.38 14.37
CA ALA A 316 -12.69 -24.10 14.20
C ALA A 316 -12.96 -22.64 13.75
N GLU A 317 -12.05 -21.70 14.03
CA GLU A 317 -12.16 -20.29 13.65
C GLU A 317 -11.26 -19.92 12.45
N LYS A 318 -10.53 -20.87 11.84
CA LYS A 318 -9.69 -20.57 10.67
C LYS A 318 -10.46 -19.98 9.49
N TYR A 319 -11.76 -20.28 9.37
CA TYR A 319 -12.60 -19.74 8.30
C TYR A 319 -12.80 -18.21 8.38
N THR A 320 -12.48 -17.57 9.52
CA THR A 320 -12.55 -16.11 9.68
C THR A 320 -11.24 -15.42 9.32
N GLU A 321 -10.13 -16.15 9.20
CA GLU A 321 -8.83 -15.57 8.84
C GLU A 321 -8.89 -14.82 7.52
N GLY A 322 -8.27 -13.63 7.50
CA GLY A 322 -8.29 -12.72 6.36
C GLY A 322 -9.61 -11.96 6.16
N LYS A 323 -10.68 -12.29 6.89
CA LYS A 323 -12.00 -11.63 6.76
C LYS A 323 -12.16 -10.46 7.72
N TYR A 324 -13.16 -9.64 7.43
CA TYR A 324 -13.44 -8.37 8.10
C TYR A 324 -14.79 -8.40 8.78
N LEU A 325 -14.82 -8.16 10.08
CA LEU A 325 -16.06 -8.05 10.84
C LEU A 325 -16.37 -6.56 11.05
N LEU A 326 -17.50 -6.10 10.52
CA LEU A 326 -17.98 -4.73 10.70
C LEU A 326 -19.28 -4.71 11.48
N GLU A 327 -19.39 -3.78 12.42
CA GLU A 327 -20.52 -3.71 13.34
C GLU A 327 -21.71 -2.97 12.73
N THR A 328 -22.90 -3.58 12.83
CA THR A 328 -24.12 -3.07 12.18
C THR A 328 -24.57 -1.72 12.72
N CYS A 329 -24.17 -1.33 13.94
CA CYS A 329 -24.52 -0.03 14.48
C CYS A 329 -23.63 1.11 13.96
N LEU A 330 -22.50 0.78 13.32
CA LEU A 330 -21.47 1.71 12.83
C LEU A 330 -21.42 1.81 11.30
N ILE A 331 -22.10 0.91 10.60
CA ILE A 331 -22.26 0.90 9.14
C ILE A 331 -23.73 1.07 8.74
N GLN A 332 -23.99 1.54 7.53
CA GLN A 332 -25.33 1.67 6.97
C GLN A 332 -25.37 1.34 5.48
N PRO A 333 -26.48 0.86 4.91
CA PRO A 333 -26.63 0.75 3.46
C PRO A 333 -26.47 2.13 2.81
N THR A 334 -25.76 2.19 1.69
CA THR A 334 -25.61 3.40 0.87
C THR A 334 -26.96 3.85 0.30
N THR A 335 -27.07 5.14 -0.05
CA THR A 335 -28.30 5.77 -0.55
C THR A 335 -28.93 5.03 -1.73
N GLU A 336 -28.12 4.48 -2.65
CA GLU A 336 -28.59 3.64 -3.77
C GLU A 336 -29.41 2.41 -3.31
N VAL A 337 -29.04 1.80 -2.18
CA VAL A 337 -29.78 0.66 -1.60
C VAL A 337 -31.07 1.14 -0.94
N LEU A 338 -31.00 2.23 -0.17
CA LEU A 338 -32.16 2.79 0.52
C LEU A 338 -33.24 3.26 -0.45
N GLU A 339 -32.85 3.91 -1.55
CA GLU A 339 -33.78 4.33 -2.61
C GLU A 339 -34.44 3.14 -3.30
N ARG A 340 -33.70 2.05 -3.54
CA ARG A 340 -34.29 0.83 -4.12
C ARG A 340 -35.22 0.11 -3.16
N VAL A 341 -34.88 0.00 -1.87
CA VAL A 341 -35.77 -0.58 -0.86
C VAL A 341 -37.04 0.25 -0.74
N LYS A 342 -36.94 1.59 -0.77
CA LYS A 342 -38.10 2.49 -0.85
C LYS A 342 -38.93 2.24 -2.11
N ASN A 343 -38.29 2.11 -3.27
CA ASN A 343 -38.95 1.87 -4.55
C ASN A 343 -39.63 0.49 -4.64
N ILE A 344 -39.07 -0.54 -4.00
CA ILE A 344 -39.68 -1.87 -3.88
C ILE A 344 -40.86 -1.82 -2.91
N ALA A 345 -40.73 -1.14 -1.78
CA ALA A 345 -41.82 -0.95 -0.82
C ALA A 345 -42.96 -0.07 -1.38
N SER A 346 -42.66 0.84 -2.30
CA SER A 346 -43.64 1.64 -3.02
C SER A 346 -44.18 0.96 -4.29
N CYS A 347 -43.73 -0.26 -4.61
CA CYS A 347 -44.20 -0.98 -5.78
C CYS A 347 -45.66 -1.43 -5.58
N PRO A 348 -46.56 -1.19 -6.55
CA PRO A 348 -47.97 -1.56 -6.42
C PRO A 348 -48.21 -3.04 -6.08
N LEU A 349 -47.38 -3.95 -6.61
CA LEU A 349 -47.47 -5.38 -6.34
C LEU A 349 -47.18 -5.72 -4.87
N GLU A 350 -46.18 -5.08 -4.26
CA GLU A 350 -45.80 -5.33 -2.88
C GLU A 350 -46.79 -4.68 -1.90
N GLN A 351 -47.33 -3.52 -2.25
CA GLN A 351 -48.43 -2.88 -1.52
C GLN A 351 -49.69 -3.75 -1.53
N ASN A 352 -50.04 -4.32 -2.70
CA ASN A 352 -51.17 -5.25 -2.83
C ASN A 352 -50.96 -6.52 -2.00
N ARG A 353 -49.73 -7.06 -1.96
CA ARG A 353 -49.37 -8.22 -1.13
C ARG A 353 -49.57 -7.96 0.37
N LEU A 354 -49.07 -6.81 0.85
CA LEU A 354 -49.20 -6.39 2.25
C LEU A 354 -50.65 -6.05 2.64
N GLN A 355 -51.44 -5.52 1.70
CA GLN A 355 -52.87 -5.27 1.91
C GLN A 355 -53.65 -6.58 2.03
N LEU A 356 -53.38 -7.56 1.15
CA LEU A 356 -54.00 -8.87 1.20
C LEU A 356 -53.67 -9.63 2.50
N GLN A 357 -52.42 -9.55 2.97
CA GLN A 357 -52.04 -10.14 4.25
C GLN A 357 -52.82 -9.54 5.44
N ARG A 358 -53.00 -8.22 5.46
CA ARG A 358 -53.79 -7.56 6.52
C ARG A 358 -55.27 -7.97 6.47
N GLN A 359 -55.83 -8.13 5.28
CA GLN A 359 -57.21 -8.60 5.12
C GLN A 359 -57.38 -10.04 5.61
N LEU A 360 -56.42 -10.93 5.32
CA LEU A 360 -56.45 -12.31 5.79
C LEU A 360 -56.33 -12.38 7.32
N GLN A 361 -55.45 -11.59 7.93
CA GLN A 361 -55.34 -11.51 9.40
C GLN A 361 -56.64 -11.04 10.06
N GLN A 362 -57.27 -9.99 9.51
CA GLN A 362 -58.56 -9.51 10.02
C GLN A 362 -59.67 -10.58 9.89
N TYR A 363 -59.68 -11.32 8.79
CA TYR A 363 -60.64 -12.40 8.58
C TYR A 363 -60.44 -13.55 9.60
N GLU A 364 -59.20 -13.95 9.85
CA GLU A 364 -58.87 -14.95 10.87
C GLU A 364 -59.25 -14.51 12.28
N GLU A 365 -59.04 -13.23 12.61
CA GLU A 365 -59.46 -12.65 13.89
C GLU A 365 -60.98 -12.67 14.04
N MET A 366 -61.73 -12.27 13.00
CA MET A 366 -63.20 -12.34 13.01
C MET A 366 -63.72 -13.78 13.15
N GLN A 367 -63.06 -14.75 12.53
CA GLN A 367 -63.42 -16.16 12.70
C GLN A 367 -63.19 -16.62 14.14
N LYS A 368 -62.04 -16.28 14.73
CA LYS A 368 -61.75 -16.59 16.14
C LYS A 368 -62.75 -15.93 17.09
N GLU A 369 -63.16 -14.71 16.82
CA GLU A 369 -64.17 -13.99 17.60
C GLU A 369 -65.56 -14.66 17.49
N SER A 370 -65.96 -15.05 16.28
CA SER A 370 -67.22 -15.75 16.01
C SER A 370 -67.27 -17.13 16.69
N ASP A 371 -66.15 -17.86 16.69
CA ASP A 371 -66.04 -19.17 17.34
C ASP A 371 -66.06 -19.06 18.87
N ARG A 372 -65.48 -17.98 19.42
CA ARG A 372 -65.58 -17.65 20.86
C ARG A 372 -67.02 -17.33 21.27
N GLN A 373 -67.74 -16.54 20.49
CA GLN A 373 -69.15 -16.21 20.75
C GLN A 373 -70.03 -17.47 20.71
N ARG A 374 -69.87 -18.33 19.69
CA ARG A 374 -70.61 -19.61 19.59
C ARG A 374 -70.31 -20.59 20.71
N SER A 375 -69.12 -20.51 21.31
CA SER A 375 -68.72 -21.32 22.46
C SER A 375 -69.21 -20.75 23.79
N SER A 376 -69.65 -19.49 23.83
CA SER A 376 -70.27 -18.85 25.02
C SER A 376 -71.79 -18.99 25.07
N GLU A 377 -72.43 -19.25 23.93
CA GLU A 377 -73.89 -19.47 23.80
C GLU A 377 -74.31 -20.95 23.96
N ARG A 378 -73.34 -21.88 23.99
CA ARG A 378 -73.52 -23.29 24.33
C ARG A 378 -73.08 -23.54 25.76
#